data_AF-A0A662JAH0-F1
#
_entry.id   AF-A0A662JAH0-F1
#
_cell.length_a   1.000
_cell.length_b   1.000
_cell.length_c   1.000
_cell.angle_alpha   90.00
_cell.angle_beta   90.00
_cell.angle_gamma   90.00
#
_symmetry.space_group_name_H-M   'P 1'
#
loop_
_entity.id
_entity.type
_entity.pdbx_description
1 polymer ?
#
loop_
_entity_poly.entity_id
_entity_poly.type
_entity_poly.pdbx_seq_one_letter_code
_entity_poly.pdbx_strand_id
1 'polypeptide(L)'
;MEVEAGTGFFTARVVDALKRLGVEATMYALDASPAMLRALVERLPSVTSILGAAEDIRGSLAYARRFIDVPDEFNAVLHPAATSLPGGGAGL
;
A
#
# COMPACT_ATOMS: atom_id res chain seq x y z
N MET A 1 2.95 -3.38 1.13
CA MET A 1 2.10 -2.51 0.29
C MET A 1 0.80 -2.24 1.03
N GLU A 2 0.28 -1.02 0.96
CA GLU A 2 -1.07 -0.68 1.40
C GLU A 2 -1.95 -0.39 0.19
N VAL A 3 -3.14 -0.98 0.13
CA VAL A 3 -4.15 -0.80 -0.93
C VAL A 3 -5.24 0.11 -0.39
N GLU A 4 -5.78 0.99 -1.24
CA GLU A 4 -6.71 2.06 -0.85
C GLU A 4 -6.11 2.97 0.23
N ALA A 5 -4.86 3.40 0.02
CA ALA A 5 -4.09 4.13 1.04
C ALA A 5 -4.65 5.53 1.34
N GLY A 6 -5.51 6.09 0.48
CA GLY A 6 -6.09 7.41 0.61
C GLY A 6 -5.00 8.48 0.80
N THR A 7 -5.20 9.37 1.77
CA THR A 7 -4.24 10.43 2.12
C THR A 7 -3.06 9.94 2.97
N GLY A 8 -2.95 8.64 3.22
CA GLY A 8 -1.84 8.04 3.98
C GLY A 8 -1.98 8.13 5.50
N PHE A 9 -3.20 8.31 6.04
CA PHE A 9 -3.42 8.35 7.48
C PHE A 9 -3.02 7.02 8.16
N PHE A 10 -3.46 5.89 7.63
CA PHE A 10 -3.08 4.57 8.15
C PHE A 10 -1.63 4.22 7.80
N THR A 11 -1.19 4.54 6.58
CA THR A 11 0.22 4.41 6.15
C THR A 11 1.20 5.07 7.12
N ALA A 12 0.90 6.28 7.59
CA ALA A 12 1.74 6.98 8.55
C ALA A 12 1.91 6.19 9.86
N ARG A 13 0.83 5.55 10.35
CA ARG A 13 0.88 4.75 11.58
C ARG A 13 1.73 3.50 11.40
N VAL A 14 1.68 2.86 10.23
CA VAL A 14 2.50 1.70 9.89
C VAL A 14 3.98 2.11 9.80
N VAL A 15 4.29 3.18 9.06
CA VAL A 15 5.65 3.73 8.95
C VAL A 15 6.23 4.04 10.33
N ASP A 16 5.47 4.74 11.17
CA ASP A 16 5.91 5.08 12.53
C ASP A 16 6.12 3.84 13.41
N ALA A 17 5.29 2.80 13.25
CA ALA A 17 5.44 1.55 13.98
C ALA A 17 6.72 0.81 13.55
N LEU A 18 6.98 0.70 12.25
CA LEU A 18 8.19 0.06 11.72
C LEU A 18 9.46 0.79 12.18
N LYS A 19 9.45 2.12 12.14
CA LYS A 19 10.54 2.95 12.68
C LYS A 19 10.80 2.70 14.15
N ARG A 20 9.76 2.65 14.99
CA ARG A 20 9.90 2.35 16.42
C ARG A 20 10.46 0.96 16.70
N LEU A 21 10.19 0.00 15.82
CA LEU A 21 10.70 -1.36 15.90
C LEU A 21 12.12 -1.51 15.33
N GLY A 22 12.69 -0.45 14.74
CA GLY A 22 13.99 -0.52 14.05
C GLY A 22 13.95 -1.39 12.78
N VAL A 23 12.76 -1.59 12.20
CA VAL A 23 12.58 -2.38 10.99
C VAL A 23 12.68 -1.46 9.78
N GLU A 24 13.67 -1.72 8.94
CA GLU A 24 13.74 -1.09 7.62
C GLU A 24 12.76 -1.78 6.66
N ALA A 25 11.94 -0.99 5.98
CA ALA A 25 10.96 -1.48 5.03
C ALA A 25 10.75 -0.50 3.89
N THR A 26 10.66 -1.02 2.68
CA THR A 26 10.23 -0.25 1.51
C THR A 26 8.70 -0.25 1.47
N MET A 27 8.11 0.95 1.50
CA MET A 27 6.67 1.12 1.58
C MET A 27 6.10 1.57 0.24
N TYR A 28 5.05 0.86 -0.19
CA TYR A 28 4.27 1.17 -1.39
C TYR A 28 2.81 1.41 -1.00
N ALA A 29 2.20 2.45 -1.57
CA ALA A 29 0.81 2.81 -1.37
C ALA A 29 0.07 2.89 -2.69
N LEU A 30 -0.99 2.10 -2.85
CA LEU A 30 -1.83 2.05 -4.04
C LEU A 30 -3.17 2.73 -3.76
N ASP A 31 -3.59 3.61 -4.66
CA ASP A 31 -4.92 4.25 -4.60
C ASP A 31 -5.37 4.66 -6.01
N ALA A 32 -6.69 4.66 -6.24
CA ALA A 32 -7.27 5.03 -7.53
C ALA A 32 -7.32 6.55 -7.75
N SER A 33 -7.17 7.35 -6.68
CA SER A 33 -7.26 8.81 -6.72
C SER A 33 -5.88 9.48 -6.76
N PRO A 34 -5.51 10.15 -7.87
CA PRO A 34 -4.27 10.91 -7.94
C PRO A 34 -4.17 12.02 -6.88
N ALA A 35 -5.30 12.63 -6.51
CA ALA A 35 -5.34 13.68 -5.50
C ALA A 35 -4.98 13.13 -4.10
N MET A 36 -5.46 11.93 -3.78
CA MET A 36 -5.13 11.25 -2.52
C MET A 36 -3.65 10.87 -2.47
N LEU A 37 -3.13 10.28 -3.55
CA LEU A 37 -1.70 9.92 -3.64
C LEU A 37 -0.78 11.13 -3.56
N ARG A 38 -1.19 12.28 -4.13
CA ARG A 38 -0.44 13.53 -4.00
C ARG A 38 -0.36 13.97 -2.54
N ALA A 39 -1.48 14.01 -1.83
CA ALA A 39 -1.51 14.34 -0.41
C ALA A 39 -0.70 13.33 0.43
N LEU A 40 -0.73 12.05 0.07
CA LEU A 40 0.07 11.00 0.72
C LEU A 40 1.57 11.27 0.57
N VAL A 41 2.06 11.55 -0.63
CA VAL A 41 3.49 11.80 -0.88
C VAL A 41 3.96 13.10 -0.21
N GLU A 42 3.13 14.15 -0.19
CA GLU A 42 3.42 15.39 0.55
C GLU A 42 3.57 15.13 2.06
N ARG A 43 2.80 14.19 2.62
CA ARG A 43 2.87 13.79 4.04
C ARG A 43 4.01 12.80 4.32
N LEU A 44 4.25 11.85 3.41
CA LEU A 44 5.12 10.69 3.58
C LEU A 44 6.02 10.52 2.34
N PRO A 45 7.04 11.37 2.16
CA PRO A 45 7.88 11.37 0.95
C PRO A 45 8.75 10.11 0.78
N SER A 46 8.82 9.25 1.81
CA SER A 46 9.53 7.96 1.77
C SER A 46 8.65 6.81 1.27
N VAL A 47 7.35 7.04 1.04
CA VAL A 47 6.43 6.03 0.51
C VAL A 47 6.29 6.20 -0.99
N THR A 48 6.49 5.12 -1.74
CA THR A 48 6.26 5.10 -3.19
C THR A 48 4.77 4.97 -3.46
N SER A 49 4.19 5.96 -4.14
CA SER A 49 2.79 5.92 -4.56
C SER A 49 2.61 5.21 -5.90
N ILE A 50 1.52 4.46 -6.02
CA ILE A 50 1.12 3.74 -7.23
C ILE A 50 -0.33 4.12 -7.54
N LEU A 51 -0.57 4.72 -8.70
CA LEU A 51 -1.92 4.93 -9.21
C LEU A 51 -2.48 3.62 -9.73
N GLY A 52 -3.58 3.13 -9.15
CA GLY A 52 -4.14 1.83 -9.48
C GLY A 52 -5.49 1.55 -8.83
N ALA A 53 -6.20 0.56 -9.35
CA ALA A 53 -7.50 0.12 -8.84
C ALA A 53 -7.33 -1.08 -7.89
N ALA A 54 -8.06 -1.08 -6.77
CA ALA A 54 -8.02 -2.18 -5.79
C ALA A 54 -8.67 -3.46 -6.35
N GLU A 55 -9.58 -3.31 -7.31
CA GLU A 55 -10.27 -4.39 -8.01
C GLU A 55 -9.35 -5.15 -8.97
N ASP A 56 -8.27 -4.50 -9.44
CA ASP A 56 -7.25 -5.10 -10.29
C ASP A 56 -5.84 -4.67 -9.86
N ILE A 57 -5.44 -5.11 -8.67
CA ILE A 57 -4.10 -4.86 -8.13
C ILE A 57 -3.03 -5.39 -9.09
N ARG A 58 -3.21 -6.58 -9.66
CA ARG A 58 -2.21 -7.20 -10.53
C ARG A 58 -2.01 -6.39 -11.82
N GLY A 59 -3.08 -6.02 -12.50
CA GLY A 59 -3.00 -5.18 -13.70
C GLY A 59 -2.45 -3.79 -13.38
N SER A 60 -2.84 -3.20 -12.25
CA SER A 60 -2.32 -1.91 -11.77
C SER A 60 -0.80 -1.94 -11.55
N LEU A 61 -0.28 -2.98 -10.87
CA LEU A 61 1.15 -3.16 -10.64
C LEU A 61 1.90 -3.43 -11.95
N ALA A 62 1.36 -4.29 -12.82
CA ALA A 62 1.96 -4.57 -14.13
C ALA A 62 2.08 -3.30 -14.98
N TYR A 63 1.06 -2.43 -14.95
CA TYR A 63 1.11 -1.13 -15.61
C TYR A 63 2.14 -0.20 -14.95
N ALA A 64 2.16 -0.10 -13.62
CA ALA A 64 3.09 0.75 -12.88
C ALA A 64 4.56 0.39 -13.11
N ARG A 65 4.87 -0.91 -13.21
CA ARG A 65 6.22 -1.45 -13.52
C ARG A 65 6.80 -0.94 -14.85
N ARG A 66 5.96 -0.40 -15.74
CA ARG A 66 6.43 0.23 -16.99
C ARG A 66 7.10 1.58 -16.77
N PHE A 67 6.91 2.20 -15.60
CA PHE A 67 7.34 3.57 -15.30
C PHE A 67 8.23 3.68 -14.07
N ILE A 68 8.04 2.80 -13.09
CA ILE A 68 8.76 2.80 -11.82
C ILE A 68 9.16 1.37 -11.42
N ASP A 69 10.18 1.26 -10.57
CA ASP A 69 10.60 -0.02 -10.03
C ASP A 69 9.66 -0.46 -8.89
N VAL A 70 8.88 -1.51 -9.17
CA VAL A 70 7.90 -2.09 -8.25
C VAL A 70 8.17 -3.58 -8.17
N PRO A 71 8.41 -4.14 -6.96
CA PRO A 71 8.81 -5.52 -6.81
C PRO A 71 7.71 -6.46 -7.30
N ASP A 72 8.10 -7.65 -7.75
CA ASP A 72 7.16 -8.69 -8.21
C ASP A 72 6.26 -9.21 -7.08
N GLU A 73 6.79 -9.23 -5.85
CA GLU A 73 6.12 -9.71 -4.65
C GLU A 73 6.27 -8.72 -3.48
N PHE A 74 5.33 -8.76 -2.55
CA PHE A 74 5.37 -7.96 -1.32
C PHE A 74 5.35 -8.88 -0.11
N ASN A 75 6.19 -8.58 0.91
CA ASN A 75 6.19 -9.36 2.15
C ASN A 75 4.87 -9.26 2.93
N ALA A 76 4.14 -8.16 2.75
CA ALA A 76 2.83 -7.94 3.33
C ALA A 76 1.99 -7.01 2.44
N VAL A 77 0.69 -7.28 2.37
CA VAL A 77 -0.32 -6.43 1.74
C VAL A 77 -1.37 -6.08 2.80
N LEU A 78 -1.59 -4.78 3.01
CA LEU A 78 -2.56 -4.24 3.96
C LEU A 78 -3.72 -3.64 3.17
N HIS A 79 -4.95 -3.96 3.56
CA HIS A 79 -6.15 -3.37 2.98
C HIS A 79 -7.06 -2.90 4.12
N PRO A 80 -7.07 -1.60 4.47
CA PRO A 80 -7.78 -1.09 5.65
C PRO A 80 -9.28 -1.41 5.65
N ALA A 81 -9.91 -1.46 4.48
CA ALA A 81 -11.32 -1.84 4.33
C ALA A 81 -11.59 -3.34 4.54
N ALA A 82 -10.58 -4.22 4.45
CA ALA A 82 -10.71 -5.66 4.64
C ALA A 82 -10.49 -6.12 6.10
N THR A 83 -10.46 -5.19 7.07
CA THR A 83 -10.29 -5.53 8.49
C THR A 83 -11.59 -6.05 9.12
N SER A 84 -12.23 -7.03 8.49
CA SER A 84 -12.89 -8.11 9.21
C SER A 84 -11.89 -9.29 9.23
N LEU A 85 -11.32 -9.58 10.39
CA LEU A 85 -10.57 -10.82 10.59
C LEU A 85 -11.46 -12.00 10.12
N PRO A 86 -10.99 -12.91 9.24
CA PRO A 86 -11.68 -14.17 9.07
C PRO A 86 -11.49 -14.96 10.36
N GLY A 87 -12.53 -14.93 11.20
CA GLY A 87 -12.75 -15.97 12.18
C GLY A 87 -12.86 -17.29 11.42
N GLY A 88 -11.93 -18.20 11.74
CA GLY A 88 -11.99 -19.65 11.58
C GLY A 88 -12.77 -20.26 10.41
N GLY A 89 -12.06 -20.97 9.53
CA GLY A 89 -12.67 -22.07 8.78
C GLY A 89 -12.10 -22.30 7.39
N ALA A 90 -11.34 -23.39 7.28
CA ALA A 90 -11.17 -24.30 6.13
C ALA A 90 -10.85 -23.73 4.73
N GLY A 91 -9.91 -24.41 4.07
CA GLY A 91 -9.40 -24.04 2.76
C GLY A 91 -10.45 -23.95 1.65
N LEU A 92 -10.10 -23.21 0.61
CA LEU A 92 -9.71 -23.70 -0.71
C LEU A 92 -8.87 -22.62 -1.40
#